data_AF-A0A7S1F7K3-F1
#
_entry.id   AF-A0A7S1F7K3-F1
#
_cell.length_a   1.000
_cell.length_b   1.000
_cell.length_c   1.000
_cell.angle_alpha   90.00
_cell.angle_beta   90.00
_cell.angle_gamma   90.00
#
_symmetry.space_group_name_H-M   'P 1'
#
loop_
_entity.id
_entity.type
_entity.pdbx_description
1 polymer ?
#
loop_
_entity_poly.entity_id
_entity_poly.type
_entity_poly.pdbx_seq_one_letter_code
_entity_poly.pdbx_strand_id
1 'polypeptide(L)'
;PLPFTYWHFLNWVVFTNFMLLSIVLAGFRTWWTVIPYIISLIVFLALREVSNALANPFGRDTVDFPLTRYLEYAFDHGVCLLLAFSHQGADADQYRRVQAQIKNAEELEDVQVRRRCDAGYLYKEDYRSHVDGFFSWNRKQPLQLLSQNEALDGKCLLKHIEEVLSGFVPLNLEEDEEMIEEREQTNEAIIQNLKKLQRDLQKLKQRSVDHRRKMEAVEKME
;
A
#
# COMPACT_ATOMS: atom_id res chain seq x y z
N PRO A 1 21.51 -9.61 -0.64
CA PRO A 1 22.82 -8.93 -0.49
C PRO A 1 23.59 -9.02 -1.82
N LEU A 2 24.33 -7.98 -2.19
CA LEU A 2 25.24 -8.06 -3.35
C LEU A 2 26.31 -9.12 -3.08
N PRO A 3 26.68 -9.97 -4.06
CA PRO A 3 27.74 -10.94 -3.85
C PRO A 3 29.06 -10.23 -3.51
N PHE A 4 29.76 -10.73 -2.48
CA PHE A 4 30.97 -10.13 -1.92
C PHE A 4 32.04 -9.81 -2.97
N THR A 5 32.20 -10.68 -3.97
CA THR A 5 33.14 -10.51 -5.08
C THR A 5 32.89 -9.22 -5.88
N TYR A 6 31.63 -8.85 -6.12
CA TYR A 6 31.31 -7.62 -6.85
C TYR A 6 31.72 -6.37 -6.08
N TRP A 7 31.55 -6.38 -4.75
CA TRP A 7 31.96 -5.25 -3.91
C TRP A 7 33.48 -5.02 -3.97
N HIS A 8 34.27 -6.09 -3.85
CA HIS A 8 35.73 -5.99 -3.99
C HIS A 8 36.16 -5.57 -5.39
N PHE A 9 35.53 -6.14 -6.42
CA PHE A 9 35.83 -5.81 -7.80
C PHE A 9 35.56 -4.32 -8.10
N LEU A 10 34.42 -3.78 -7.63
CA LEU A 10 34.09 -2.37 -7.82
C LEU A 10 35.11 -1.44 -7.15
N ASN A 11 35.55 -1.78 -5.93
CA ASN A 11 36.59 -1.02 -5.23
C ASN A 11 37.92 -1.05 -5.99
N TRP A 12 38.27 -2.19 -6.58
CA TRP A 12 39.48 -2.33 -7.38
C TRP A 12 39.42 -1.52 -8.67
N VAL A 13 38.26 -1.50 -9.34
CA VAL A 13 38.03 -0.68 -10.54
C VAL A 13 38.16 0.81 -10.22
N VAL A 14 37.53 1.29 -9.14
CA VAL A 14 37.62 2.69 -8.71
C VAL A 14 39.06 3.08 -8.38
N PHE A 15 39.78 2.23 -7.63
CA PHE A 15 41.19 2.45 -7.31
C PHE A 15 42.07 2.54 -8.57
N THR A 16 41.88 1.60 -9.51
CA THR A 16 42.64 1.58 -10.78
C THR A 16 42.35 2.82 -11.61
N ASN A 17 41.09 3.27 -11.66
CA ASN A 17 40.70 4.50 -12.36
C ASN A 17 41.38 5.74 -11.75
N PHE A 18 41.49 5.84 -10.43
CA PHE A 18 42.18 6.96 -9.80
C PHE A 18 43.69 6.95 -10.07
N MET A 19 44.32 5.77 -10.07
CA MET A 19 45.74 5.63 -10.45
C MET A 19 45.99 6.06 -11.90
N LEU A 20 45.14 5.62 -12.84
CA LEU A 20 45.24 6.03 -14.24
C LEU A 20 45.02 7.53 -14.40
N LEU A 21 43.99 8.07 -13.74
CA LEU A 21 43.68 9.51 -13.75
C LEU A 21 44.85 10.33 -13.21
N SER A 22 45.50 9.89 -12.12
CA SER A 22 46.65 10.60 -11.56
C SER A 22 47.86 10.59 -12.50
N ILE A 23 48.12 9.47 -13.19
CA ILE A 23 49.20 9.36 -14.18
C ILE A 23 48.95 10.31 -15.36
N VAL A 24 47.73 10.31 -15.90
CA VAL A 24 47.34 11.20 -17.01
C VAL A 24 47.48 12.67 -16.61
N LEU A 25 46.99 13.04 -15.42
CA LEU A 25 47.07 14.42 -14.93
C LEU A 25 48.51 14.87 -14.59
N ALA A 26 49.36 13.96 -14.13
CA ALA A 26 50.78 14.24 -13.92
C ALA A 26 51.51 14.50 -15.26
N GLY A 27 51.05 13.91 -16.36
CA GLY A 27 51.60 14.11 -17.70
C GLY A 27 51.56 15.55 -18.21
N PHE A 28 50.61 16.38 -17.72
CA PHE A 28 50.51 17.80 -18.09
C PHE A 28 51.58 18.69 -17.43
N ARG A 29 52.42 18.14 -16.54
CA ARG A 29 53.55 18.83 -15.88
C ARG A 29 53.21 20.17 -15.22
N THR A 30 51.96 20.35 -14.80
CA THR A 30 51.45 21.59 -14.22
C THR A 30 50.83 21.30 -12.86
N TRP A 31 51.21 22.05 -11.82
CA TRP A 31 50.70 21.86 -10.45
C TRP A 31 49.20 22.12 -10.30
N TRP A 32 48.60 22.89 -11.23
CA TRP A 32 47.16 23.17 -11.26
C TRP A 32 46.29 21.94 -11.51
N THR A 33 46.83 20.82 -12.00
CA THR A 33 46.06 19.58 -12.20
C THR A 33 45.67 18.86 -10.91
N VAL A 34 46.24 19.27 -9.77
CA VAL A 34 45.88 18.73 -8.45
C VAL A 34 44.44 19.06 -8.07
N ILE A 35 43.96 20.27 -8.38
CA ILE A 35 42.59 20.70 -8.05
C ILE A 35 41.53 19.82 -8.73
N PRO A 36 41.51 19.66 -10.07
CA PRO A 36 40.52 18.79 -10.73
C PRO A 36 40.66 17.32 -10.31
N TYR A 37 41.85 16.85 -9.94
CA TYR A 37 42.04 15.51 -9.38
C TYR A 37 41.34 15.35 -8.02
N ILE A 38 41.53 16.30 -7.09
CA ILE A 38 40.87 16.29 -5.78
C ILE A 38 39.34 16.35 -5.93
N ILE A 39 38.84 17.23 -6.81
CA ILE A 39 37.39 17.34 -7.07
C ILE A 39 36.85 16.00 -7.58
N SER A 40 37.54 15.37 -8.53
CA SER A 40 37.15 14.06 -9.06
C SER A 40 37.13 12.99 -7.96
N LEU A 41 38.17 12.92 -7.13
CA LEU A 41 38.24 11.99 -5.99
C LEU A 41 37.06 12.18 -5.04
N ILE A 42 36.76 13.41 -4.64
CA ILE A 42 35.65 13.71 -3.73
C ILE A 42 34.32 13.23 -4.34
N VAL A 43 34.04 13.56 -5.60
CA VAL A 43 32.79 13.17 -6.26
C VAL A 43 32.65 11.64 -6.33
N PHE A 44 33.67 10.94 -6.81
CA PHE A 44 33.60 9.48 -6.96
C PHE A 44 33.57 8.75 -5.61
N LEU A 45 34.30 9.22 -4.60
CA LEU A 45 34.25 8.65 -3.25
C LEU A 45 32.90 8.92 -2.57
N ALA A 46 32.33 10.11 -2.73
CA ALA A 46 31.00 10.43 -2.22
C ALA A 46 29.93 9.55 -2.87
N LEU A 47 29.95 9.38 -4.19
CA LEU A 47 29.04 8.47 -4.90
C LEU A 47 29.18 7.02 -4.45
N ARG A 48 30.41 6.56 -4.20
CA ARG A 48 30.67 5.23 -3.64
C ARG A 48 30.06 5.07 -2.25
N GLU A 49 30.19 6.07 -1.38
CA GLU A 49 29.63 6.01 -0.02
C GLU A 49 28.11 6.01 -0.02
N VAL A 50 27.49 6.84 -0.86
CA VAL A 50 26.03 6.81 -1.08
C VAL A 50 25.60 5.44 -1.58
N SER A 51 26.36 4.83 -2.49
CA SER A 51 26.05 3.50 -3.02
C SER A 51 26.16 2.41 -1.94
N ASN A 52 27.14 2.52 -1.03
CA ASN A 52 27.28 1.61 0.12
C ASN A 52 26.09 1.74 1.07
N ALA A 53 25.69 2.97 1.40
CA ALA A 53 24.53 3.21 2.25
C ALA A 53 23.24 2.64 1.64
N LEU A 54 23.04 2.84 0.32
CA LEU A 54 21.90 2.29 -0.39
C LEU A 54 21.94 0.76 -0.57
N ALA A 55 23.11 0.12 -0.41
CA ALA A 55 23.25 -1.33 -0.57
C ALA A 55 22.62 -2.12 0.61
N ASN A 56 22.46 -1.49 1.78
CA ASN A 56 21.81 -2.08 2.95
C ASN A 56 20.75 -1.14 3.55
N PRO A 57 19.64 -0.88 2.84
CA PRO A 57 18.66 0.12 3.26
C PRO A 57 17.82 -0.30 4.49
N PHE A 58 18.07 -1.48 5.05
CA PHE A 58 17.38 -2.06 6.20
C PHE A 58 18.29 -2.18 7.42
N GLY A 59 19.42 -1.46 7.42
CA GLY A 59 20.34 -1.40 8.55
C GLY A 59 19.84 -0.51 9.69
N ARG A 60 20.79 0.14 10.37
CA ARG A 60 20.55 1.08 11.48
C ARG A 60 21.14 2.47 11.21
N ASP A 61 21.57 2.72 9.98
CA ASP A 61 22.14 3.99 9.58
C ASP A 61 21.05 5.06 9.50
N THR A 62 21.43 6.32 9.62
CA THR A 62 20.48 7.45 9.61
C THR A 62 19.75 7.62 8.28
N VAL A 63 20.25 6.99 7.22
CA VAL A 63 19.69 7.02 5.87
C VAL A 63 18.89 5.75 5.53
N ASP A 64 18.84 4.79 6.45
CA ASP A 64 18.09 3.55 6.27
C ASP A 64 16.58 3.76 6.48
N PHE A 65 15.79 2.78 6.03
CA PHE A 65 14.36 2.77 6.27
C PHE A 65 14.05 2.57 7.76
N PRO A 66 13.15 3.36 8.36
CA PRO A 66 12.75 3.20 9.75
C PRO A 66 11.78 2.01 9.93
N LEU A 67 12.27 0.80 9.69
CA LEU A 67 11.47 -0.45 9.68
C LEU A 67 10.65 -0.65 10.96
N THR A 68 11.22 -0.37 12.13
CA THR A 68 10.51 -0.50 13.40
C THR A 68 9.25 0.35 13.41
N ARG A 69 9.33 1.60 12.94
CA ARG A 69 8.17 2.50 12.88
C ARG A 69 7.18 2.11 11.81
N TYR A 70 7.65 1.54 10.70
CA TYR A 70 6.77 0.98 9.68
C TYR A 70 5.95 -0.19 10.24
N LEU A 71 6.60 -1.10 10.97
CA LEU A 71 5.94 -2.24 11.60
C LEU A 71 4.97 -1.80 12.68
N GLU A 72 5.36 -0.85 13.54
CA GLU A 72 4.46 -0.23 14.52
C GLU A 72 3.24 0.41 13.85
N TYR A 73 3.44 1.19 12.77
CA TYR A 73 2.34 1.80 12.03
C TYR A 73 1.38 0.75 11.44
N ALA A 74 1.93 -0.27 10.79
CA ALA A 74 1.15 -1.34 10.16
C ALA A 74 0.39 -2.16 11.22
N PHE A 75 1.03 -2.45 12.35
CA PHE A 75 0.42 -3.13 13.48
C PHE A 75 -0.72 -2.29 14.07
N ASP A 76 -0.49 -1.01 14.38
CA ASP A 76 -1.49 -0.09 14.92
C ASP A 76 -2.72 -0.01 13.99
N HIS A 77 -2.50 0.09 12.67
CA HIS A 77 -3.59 0.11 11.70
C HIS A 77 -4.34 -1.22 11.63
N GLY A 78 -3.62 -2.35 11.67
CA GLY A 78 -4.22 -3.67 11.71
C GLY A 78 -5.12 -3.85 12.94
N VAL A 79 -4.64 -3.46 14.12
CA VAL A 79 -5.41 -3.49 15.36
C VAL A 79 -6.62 -2.56 15.29
N CYS A 80 -6.46 -1.33 14.81
CA CYS A 80 -7.57 -0.39 14.65
C CYS A 80 -8.67 -0.94 13.71
N LEU A 81 -8.27 -1.58 12.61
CA LEU A 81 -9.21 -2.21 11.68
C LEU A 81 -9.93 -3.39 12.32
N LEU A 82 -9.20 -4.29 12.98
CA LEU A 82 -9.78 -5.43 13.68
C LEU A 82 -10.78 -4.96 14.74
N LEU A 83 -10.41 -3.95 15.53
CA LEU A 83 -11.27 -3.36 16.55
C LEU A 83 -12.55 -2.79 15.94
N ALA A 84 -12.43 -2.04 14.83
CA ALA A 84 -13.56 -1.44 14.14
C ALA A 84 -14.57 -2.48 13.61
N PHE A 85 -14.12 -3.70 13.30
CA PHE A 85 -14.98 -4.80 12.85
C PHE A 85 -15.44 -5.73 13.98
N SER A 86 -14.74 -5.74 15.12
CA SER A 86 -15.05 -6.63 16.26
C SER A 86 -16.38 -6.30 16.96
N HIS A 87 -16.85 -5.05 16.89
CA HIS A 87 -18.08 -4.62 17.55
C HIS A 87 -19.24 -4.51 16.57
N GLN A 88 -20.02 -5.60 16.42
CA GLN A 88 -21.26 -5.61 15.64
C GLN A 88 -22.51 -5.18 16.46
N GLY A 89 -22.31 -4.72 17.71
CA GLY A 89 -23.37 -4.39 18.68
C GLY A 89 -23.81 -2.91 18.73
N ALA A 90 -24.43 -2.50 19.85
CA ALA A 90 -25.10 -1.20 20.01
C ALA A 90 -24.21 0.06 19.81
N ASP A 91 -22.89 -0.07 19.95
CA ASP A 91 -21.89 0.97 19.63
C ASP A 91 -21.34 0.83 18.19
N ALA A 92 -22.22 0.58 17.21
CA ALA A 92 -21.90 0.35 15.80
C ALA A 92 -21.34 1.58 15.04
N ASP A 93 -21.07 2.69 15.70
CA ASP A 93 -20.67 3.93 15.02
C ASP A 93 -19.30 3.80 14.33
N GLN A 94 -18.36 3.04 14.90
CA GLN A 94 -17.06 2.79 14.27
C GLN A 94 -17.19 1.94 13.00
N TYR A 95 -17.94 0.84 13.09
CA TYR A 95 -18.26 -0.01 11.94
C TYR A 95 -18.98 0.78 10.84
N ARG A 96 -19.99 1.59 11.18
CA ARG A 96 -20.72 2.43 10.21
C ARG A 96 -19.81 3.43 9.52
N ARG A 97 -18.85 4.03 10.22
CA ARG A 97 -17.86 4.93 9.60
C ARG A 97 -17.00 4.19 8.60
N VAL A 98 -16.46 3.03 8.97
CA VAL A 98 -15.65 2.22 8.05
C VAL A 98 -16.49 1.77 6.85
N GLN A 99 -17.72 1.31 7.06
CA GLN A 99 -18.63 0.91 5.99
C GLN A 99 -19.01 2.08 5.07
N ALA A 100 -19.19 3.28 5.62
CA ALA A 100 -19.40 4.50 4.82
C ALA A 100 -18.16 4.87 4.00
N GLN A 101 -16.96 4.70 4.57
CA GLN A 101 -15.71 4.92 3.84
C GLN A 101 -15.48 3.87 2.75
N ILE A 102 -15.84 2.60 2.98
CA ILE A 102 -15.78 1.54 1.97
C ILE A 102 -16.67 1.88 0.76
N LYS A 103 -17.85 2.48 0.98
CA LYS A 103 -18.71 2.93 -0.14
C LYS A 103 -18.09 4.05 -0.97
N ASN A 104 -17.21 4.84 -0.37
CA ASN A 104 -16.45 5.90 -1.04
C ASN A 104 -15.08 5.42 -1.53
N ALA A 105 -14.71 4.16 -1.27
CA ALA A 105 -13.46 3.61 -1.75
C ALA A 105 -13.58 3.38 -3.24
N GLU A 106 -12.77 4.09 -4.01
CA GLU A 106 -12.65 3.89 -5.45
C GLU A 106 -11.78 2.65 -5.70
N GLU A 107 -12.13 1.85 -6.70
CA GLU A 107 -11.28 0.75 -7.15
C GLU A 107 -9.95 1.31 -7.67
N LEU A 108 -8.85 0.63 -7.35
CA LEU A 108 -7.53 1.03 -7.82
C LEU A 108 -7.44 0.83 -9.33
N GLU A 109 -7.38 1.94 -10.08
CA GLU A 109 -7.16 1.87 -11.52
C GLU A 109 -5.73 1.42 -11.83
N ASP A 110 -5.52 0.75 -12.98
CA ASP A 110 -4.18 0.36 -13.46
C ASP A 110 -3.18 1.53 -13.50
N VAL A 111 -3.67 2.75 -13.75
CA VAL A 111 -2.86 3.97 -13.77
C VAL A 111 -2.35 4.33 -12.36
N GLN A 112 -3.15 4.07 -11.33
CA GLN A 112 -2.80 4.30 -9.92
C GLN A 112 -1.88 3.19 -9.40
N VAL A 113 -2.08 1.94 -9.84
CA VAL A 113 -1.16 0.82 -9.54
C VAL A 113 0.23 1.06 -10.10
N ARG A 114 0.33 1.73 -11.25
CA ARG A 114 1.61 2.18 -11.84
C ARG A 114 2.29 3.30 -11.05
N ARG A 115 1.72 3.75 -9.92
CA ARG A 115 2.23 4.78 -9.00
C ARG A 115 2.83 5.97 -9.76
N ARG A 116 2.04 6.66 -10.58
CA ARG A 116 2.45 7.99 -11.07
C ARG A 116 2.44 8.94 -9.88
N CYS A 117 3.63 9.26 -9.38
CA CYS A 117 3.76 10.35 -8.42
C CYS A 117 3.55 11.66 -9.20
N ASP A 118 2.46 12.37 -8.91
CA ASP A 118 2.21 13.66 -9.52
C ASP A 118 3.31 14.63 -9.07
N ALA A 119 3.97 15.24 -10.05
CA ALA A 119 5.12 16.12 -9.84
C ALA A 119 4.77 17.32 -8.94
N GLY A 120 3.50 17.73 -8.88
CA GLY A 120 3.04 18.81 -7.98
C GLY A 120 3.04 18.44 -6.49
N TYR A 121 3.05 17.15 -6.15
CA TYR A 121 3.24 16.66 -4.78
C TYR A 121 4.72 16.36 -4.48
N LEU A 122 5.56 16.30 -5.50
CA LEU A 122 6.99 16.07 -5.36
C LEU A 122 7.67 17.41 -5.04
N TYR A 123 8.12 17.58 -3.80
CA TYR A 123 9.01 18.67 -3.38
C TYR A 123 8.46 20.08 -3.63
N LYS A 124 7.36 20.45 -2.94
CA LYS A 124 7.10 21.88 -2.73
C LYS A 124 8.29 22.48 -1.96
N GLU A 125 8.70 23.70 -2.26
CA GLU A 125 9.87 24.35 -1.63
C GLU A 125 9.73 24.45 -0.10
N ASP A 126 8.50 24.46 0.41
CA ASP A 126 8.16 24.46 1.84
C ASP A 126 7.99 23.05 2.43
N TYR A 127 8.01 21.99 1.62
CA TYR A 127 7.76 20.62 2.08
C TYR A 127 8.91 20.10 2.94
N ARG A 128 8.65 20.00 4.24
CA ARG A 128 9.56 19.34 5.18
C ARG A 128 9.20 17.86 5.23
N SER A 129 9.96 17.03 4.55
CA SER A 129 9.76 15.56 4.54
C SER A 129 9.65 14.93 5.93
N HIS A 130 10.28 15.54 6.94
CA HIS A 130 10.25 15.08 8.33
C HIS A 130 9.04 15.59 9.15
N VAL A 131 8.27 16.57 8.67
CA VAL A 131 7.13 17.18 9.39
C VAL A 131 5.83 17.04 8.61
N ASP A 132 5.86 17.38 7.33
CA ASP A 132 4.65 17.63 6.52
C ASP A 132 4.18 16.40 5.74
N GLY A 133 4.98 15.34 5.73
CA GLY A 133 4.58 14.09 5.12
C GLY A 133 3.40 13.46 5.87
N PHE A 134 2.34 13.08 5.15
CA PHE A 134 1.31 12.19 5.67
C PHE A 134 1.93 10.89 6.21
N PHE A 135 3.05 10.48 5.61
CA PHE A 135 3.89 9.35 6.02
C PHE A 135 5.09 9.77 6.88
N SER A 136 5.03 10.91 7.59
CA SER A 136 6.10 11.28 8.51
C SER A 136 6.17 10.26 9.64
N TRP A 137 7.18 9.40 9.57
CA TRP A 137 7.45 8.38 10.59
C TRP A 137 7.76 8.99 11.96
N ASN A 138 8.03 10.31 12.03
CA ASN A 138 8.25 11.03 13.28
C ASN A 138 6.97 11.43 14.01
N ARG A 139 5.82 11.29 13.36
CA ARG A 139 4.54 11.56 14.01
C ARG A 139 4.25 10.46 15.04
N LYS A 140 3.75 10.86 16.21
CA LYS A 140 3.23 9.93 17.21
C LYS A 140 2.09 9.12 16.60
N GLN A 141 2.18 7.80 16.72
CA GLN A 141 1.17 6.89 16.18
C GLN A 141 -0.15 6.97 16.95
N PRO A 142 -1.30 6.60 16.37
CA PRO A 142 -2.60 6.67 17.04
C PRO A 142 -2.63 5.95 18.39
N LEU A 143 -2.04 4.75 18.50
CA LEU A 143 -2.00 4.04 19.79
C LEU A 143 -1.05 4.72 20.80
N GLN A 144 0.05 5.32 20.32
CA GLN A 144 0.96 6.11 21.15
C GLN A 144 0.35 7.42 21.65
N LEU A 145 -0.59 8.01 20.89
CA LEU A 145 -1.36 9.18 21.32
C LEU A 145 -2.40 8.80 22.37
N LEU A 146 -3.01 7.61 22.24
CA LEU A 146 -3.95 7.09 23.22
C LEU A 146 -3.28 6.80 24.57
N SER A 147 -2.05 6.26 24.57
CA SER A 147 -1.33 5.98 25.82
C SER A 147 -0.85 7.22 26.58
N GLN A 148 -0.76 8.38 25.92
CA GLN A 148 -0.38 9.65 26.54
C GLN A 148 -1.56 10.41 27.14
N ASN A 149 -2.77 10.02 26.80
CA ASN A 149 -3.97 10.65 27.34
C ASN A 149 -4.23 10.04 28.72
N GLU A 150 -3.84 10.72 29.80
CA GLU A 150 -3.97 10.22 31.20
C GLU A 150 -5.42 9.80 31.56
N ALA A 151 -6.42 10.29 30.82
CA ALA A 151 -7.82 9.91 30.96
C ALA A 151 -8.12 8.47 30.51
N LEU A 152 -7.29 7.88 29.67
CA LEU A 152 -7.35 6.49 29.22
C LEU A 152 -6.10 5.78 29.77
N ASP A 153 -6.22 5.17 30.94
CA ASP A 153 -5.15 4.36 31.53
C ASP A 153 -4.66 3.35 30.47
N GLY A 154 -3.38 3.44 30.07
CA GLY A 154 -2.83 2.59 29.01
C GLY A 154 -2.96 1.09 29.29
N LYS A 155 -3.11 0.72 30.57
CA LYS A 155 -3.45 -0.64 31.00
C LYS A 155 -4.86 -1.06 30.55
N CYS A 156 -5.81 -0.13 30.49
CA CYS A 156 -7.16 -0.39 30.02
C CYS A 156 -7.19 -0.66 28.51
N LEU A 157 -6.37 0.04 27.71
CA LEU A 157 -6.27 -0.22 26.28
C LEU A 157 -5.63 -1.57 25.98
N LEU A 158 -4.51 -1.90 26.64
CA LEU A 158 -3.88 -3.21 26.50
C LEU A 158 -4.81 -4.34 26.93
N LYS A 159 -5.50 -4.17 28.06
CA LYS A 159 -6.48 -5.14 28.53
C LYS A 159 -7.66 -5.26 27.56
N HIS A 160 -8.12 -4.16 26.96
CA HIS A 160 -9.18 -4.19 25.95
C HIS A 160 -8.71 -4.86 24.66
N ILE A 161 -7.48 -4.61 24.21
CA ILE A 161 -6.87 -5.31 23.07
C ILE A 161 -6.75 -6.80 23.39
N GLU A 162 -6.29 -7.16 24.58
CA GLU A 162 -6.20 -8.55 25.04
C GLU A 162 -7.58 -9.22 25.14
N GLU A 163 -8.59 -8.52 25.66
CA GLU A 163 -9.99 -8.96 25.69
C GLU A 163 -10.54 -9.17 24.26
N VAL A 164 -10.32 -8.22 23.35
CA VAL A 164 -10.73 -8.34 21.94
C VAL A 164 -10.00 -9.50 21.25
N LEU A 165 -8.68 -9.61 21.42
CA LEU A 165 -7.87 -10.68 20.83
C LEU A 165 -8.13 -12.05 21.44
N SER A 166 -8.49 -12.12 22.72
CA SER A 166 -8.91 -13.38 23.38
C SER A 166 -10.33 -13.79 22.99
N GLY A 167 -11.19 -12.81 22.68
CA GLY A 167 -12.52 -13.01 22.12
C GLY A 167 -12.52 -13.37 20.63
N PHE A 168 -11.41 -13.11 19.92
CA PHE A 168 -11.11 -13.80 18.66
C PHE A 168 -10.84 -15.28 18.98
N VAL A 169 -11.93 -16.05 19.14
CA VAL A 169 -11.90 -17.50 18.96
C VAL A 169 -11.18 -17.73 17.63
N PRO A 170 -10.10 -18.56 17.57
CA PRO A 170 -9.50 -18.91 16.29
C PRO A 170 -10.65 -19.35 15.40
N LEU A 171 -10.79 -18.74 14.22
CA LEU A 171 -11.78 -19.12 13.23
C LEU A 171 -11.81 -20.65 13.19
N ASN A 172 -12.84 -21.24 13.81
CA ASN A 172 -13.10 -22.65 13.71
C ASN A 172 -13.52 -22.80 12.25
N LEU A 173 -12.55 -23.09 11.40
CA LEU A 173 -12.73 -23.23 9.95
C LEU A 173 -13.87 -24.21 9.64
N GLU A 174 -14.15 -25.14 10.55
CA GLU A 174 -15.24 -26.12 10.47
C GLU A 174 -16.65 -25.50 10.65
N GLU A 175 -16.83 -24.50 11.53
CA GLU A 175 -18.13 -23.81 11.68
C GLU A 175 -18.37 -22.79 10.56
N ASP A 176 -17.29 -22.28 9.96
CA ASP A 176 -17.37 -21.44 8.77
C ASP A 176 -17.67 -22.23 7.50
N GLU A 177 -17.30 -23.50 7.39
CA GLU A 177 -17.63 -24.34 6.24
C GLU A 177 -19.15 -24.51 6.05
N GLU A 178 -19.91 -24.76 7.13
CA GLU A 178 -21.38 -24.84 7.06
C GLU A 178 -21.99 -23.48 6.66
N MET A 179 -21.46 -22.38 7.19
CA MET A 179 -21.96 -21.04 6.87
C MET A 179 -21.62 -20.62 5.43
N ILE A 180 -20.48 -21.07 4.91
CA ILE A 180 -20.07 -20.90 3.52
C ILE A 180 -20.99 -21.72 2.62
N GLU A 181 -21.29 -22.97 2.98
CA GLU A 181 -22.17 -23.84 2.21
C GLU A 181 -23.61 -23.31 2.14
N GLU A 182 -24.17 -22.80 3.25
CA GLU A 182 -25.47 -22.13 3.24
C GLU A 182 -25.47 -20.88 2.35
N ARG A 183 -24.40 -20.08 2.38
CA ARG A 183 -24.26 -18.91 1.49
C ARG A 183 -24.16 -19.31 0.03
N GLU A 184 -23.43 -20.37 -0.29
CA GLU A 184 -23.33 -20.90 -1.65
C GLU A 184 -24.69 -21.37 -2.16
N GLN A 185 -25.45 -22.12 -1.36
CA GLN A 185 -26.81 -22.54 -1.70
C GLN A 185 -27.75 -21.34 -1.93
N THR A 186 -27.64 -20.32 -1.08
CA THR A 186 -28.44 -19.10 -1.22
C THR A 186 -28.08 -18.35 -2.52
N ASN A 187 -26.80 -18.26 -2.84
CA ASN A 187 -26.31 -17.64 -4.07
C ASN A 187 -26.74 -18.41 -5.32
N GLU A 188 -26.70 -19.74 -5.29
CA GLU A 188 -27.19 -20.57 -6.40
C GLU A 188 -28.69 -20.38 -6.63
N ALA A 189 -29.49 -20.31 -5.56
CA ALA A 189 -30.92 -20.03 -5.66
C ALA A 189 -31.18 -18.65 -6.29
N ILE A 190 -30.41 -17.64 -5.92
CA ILE A 190 -30.48 -16.29 -6.51
C ILE A 190 -30.12 -16.35 -8.00
N ILE A 191 -29.05 -17.04 -8.39
CA ILE A 191 -28.63 -17.20 -9.79
C ILE A 191 -29.70 -17.90 -10.61
N GLN A 192 -30.33 -18.95 -10.07
CA GLN A 192 -31.43 -19.65 -10.74
C GLN A 192 -32.65 -18.74 -10.93
N ASN A 193 -32.99 -17.94 -9.92
CA ASN A 193 -34.06 -16.95 -9.99
C ASN A 193 -33.78 -15.88 -11.06
N LEU A 194 -32.55 -15.37 -11.14
CA LEU A 194 -32.14 -14.42 -12.18
C LEU A 194 -32.23 -15.02 -13.59
N LYS A 195 -31.77 -16.26 -13.78
CA LYS A 195 -31.89 -16.99 -15.06
C LYS A 195 -33.35 -17.24 -15.45
N LYS A 196 -34.23 -17.49 -14.49
CA LYS A 196 -35.67 -17.62 -14.72
C LYS A 196 -36.26 -16.29 -15.16
N LEU A 197 -35.96 -15.21 -14.43
CA LEU A 197 -36.44 -13.86 -14.75
C LEU A 197 -36.00 -13.42 -16.16
N GLN A 198 -34.76 -13.73 -16.54
CA GLN A 198 -34.21 -13.42 -17.86
C GLN A 198 -34.96 -14.16 -18.99
N ARG A 199 -35.30 -15.44 -18.79
CA ARG A 199 -36.10 -16.22 -19.75
C ARG A 199 -37.52 -15.66 -19.88
N ASP A 200 -38.13 -15.25 -18.77
CA ASP A 200 -39.47 -14.68 -18.79
C ASP A 200 -39.49 -13.30 -19.48
N LEU A 201 -38.46 -12.49 -19.27
CA LEU A 201 -38.25 -11.24 -20.01
C LEU A 201 -38.11 -11.47 -21.52
N GLN A 202 -37.36 -12.49 -21.94
CA GLN A 202 -37.24 -12.84 -23.37
C GLN A 202 -38.58 -13.28 -23.96
N LYS A 203 -39.37 -14.08 -23.23
CA LYS A 203 -40.72 -14.48 -23.67
C LYS A 203 -41.66 -13.29 -23.81
N LEU A 204 -41.63 -12.35 -22.86
CA LEU A 204 -42.43 -11.13 -22.94
C LEU A 204 -42.02 -10.28 -24.15
N LYS A 205 -40.71 -10.14 -24.42
CA LYS A 205 -40.20 -9.45 -25.60
C LYS A 205 -40.65 -10.12 -26.91
N GLN A 206 -40.64 -11.45 -26.96
CA GLN A 206 -41.14 -12.20 -28.12
C GLN A 206 -42.65 -11.95 -28.32
N ARG A 207 -43.44 -12.05 -27.24
CA ARG A 207 -44.89 -11.77 -27.26
C ARG A 207 -45.20 -10.35 -27.71
N SER A 208 -44.43 -9.35 -27.29
CA SER A 208 -44.64 -7.97 -27.73
C SER A 208 -44.35 -7.79 -29.22
N VAL A 209 -43.32 -8.47 -29.75
CA VAL A 209 -43.01 -8.45 -31.18
C VAL A 209 -44.11 -9.15 -31.99
N ASP A 210 -44.57 -10.32 -31.53
CA ASP A 210 -45.66 -11.05 -32.19
C ASP A 210 -46.97 -10.26 -32.16
N HIS A 211 -47.28 -9.59 -31.04
CA HIS A 211 -48.45 -8.74 -30.91
C HIS A 211 -48.37 -7.54 -31.87
N ARG A 212 -47.21 -6.88 -31.98
CA ARG A 212 -46.99 -5.78 -32.94
C ARG A 212 -47.20 -6.25 -34.38
N ARG A 213 -46.65 -7.42 -34.75
CA ARG A 213 -46.85 -8.01 -36.09
C ARG A 213 -48.32 -8.32 -36.39
N LYS A 214 -49.08 -8.80 -35.40
CA LYS A 214 -50.52 -9.03 -35.54
C LYS A 214 -51.29 -7.73 -35.76
N MET A 215 -50.96 -6.67 -35.01
CA MET A 215 -51.57 -5.35 -35.20
C MET A 215 -51.30 -4.79 -36.61
N GLU A 216 -50.05 -4.86 -37.09
CA GLU A 216 -49.68 -4.44 -38.45
C GLU A 216 -50.38 -5.26 -39.56
N ALA A 217 -50.73 -6.52 -39.29
CA ALA A 217 -51.47 -7.36 -40.24
C ALA A 217 -52.96 -7.01 -40.30
N VAL A 218 -53.56 -6.65 -39.16
CA VAL A 218 -54.96 -6.19 -39.08
C VAL A 218 -55.13 -4.85 -39.79
N GLU A 219 -54.21 -3.91 -39.56
CA GLU A 219 -54.22 -2.58 -40.21
C GLU A 219 -54.11 -2.66 -41.74
N LYS A 220 -53.51 -3.73 -42.29
CA LYS A 220 -53.42 -3.95 -43.75
C LYS A 220 -54.67 -4.58 -44.38
N MET A 221 -55.60 -5.09 -43.56
CA MET A 221 -56.85 -5.70 -44.03
C MET A 221 -58.02 -4.72 -44.04
N GLU A 222 -57.89 -3.59 -43.35
CA GLU A 222 -58.81 -2.45 -43.40
C GLU A 222 -58.47 -1.51 -44.57
#